data_AF-A0A5M5C155-F1
#
_entry.id   AF-A0A5M5C155-F1
#
_cell.length_a   1.000
_cell.length_b   1.000
_cell.length_c   1.000
_cell.angle_alpha   90.00
_cell.angle_beta   90.00
_cell.angle_gamma   90.00
#
_symmetry.space_group_name_H-M   'P 1'
#
loop_
_entity.id
_entity.type
_entity.pdbx_description
1 polymer ?
#
loop_
_entity_poly.entity_id
_entity_poly.type
_entity_poly.pdbx_seq_one_letter_code
_entity_poly.pdbx_strand_id
1 'polypeptide(L)'
;MKIKTLFKTIFCAGLALALVLYLCHLYGNYIEKTQEPITEYIYNGFEEKSNYKSSNTILITYKSKQYRLHTGDRILNKIKSGDFPKLYYSSKTDYLFFEGDYLPVGYAQATLLFTIILSAIGTLIWRKELDNDIRTM
;
A
#
# COMPACT_ATOMS: atom_id res chain seq x y z
N MET A 1 -10.52 -1.40 -28.94
CA MET A 1 -9.08 -1.04 -28.88
C MET A 1 -8.29 -2.26 -29.32
N LYS A 2 -7.29 -2.16 -30.22
CA LYS A 2 -6.49 -3.34 -30.61
C LYS A 2 -5.86 -3.98 -29.37
N ILE A 3 -5.85 -5.31 -29.27
CA ILE A 3 -5.41 -6.02 -28.06
C ILE A 3 -3.99 -5.62 -27.62
N LYS A 4 -3.10 -5.37 -28.60
CA LYS A 4 -1.74 -4.86 -28.39
C LYS A 4 -1.73 -3.53 -27.64
N THR A 5 -2.61 -2.60 -28.02
CA THR A 5 -2.72 -1.29 -27.37
C THR A 5 -3.24 -1.45 -25.94
N LEU A 6 -4.18 -2.37 -25.69
CA LEU A 6 -4.69 -2.65 -24.35
C LEU A 6 -3.59 -3.11 -23.40
N PHE A 7 -2.83 -4.13 -23.77
CA PHE A 7 -1.75 -4.64 -22.92
C PHE A 7 -0.63 -3.63 -22.72
N LYS A 8 -0.29 -2.83 -23.75
CA LYS A 8 0.69 -1.74 -23.60
C LYS A 8 0.21 -0.68 -22.61
N THR A 9 -1.05 -0.27 -22.68
CA THR A 9 -1.62 0.71 -21.75
C THR A 9 -1.63 0.18 -20.31
N ILE A 10 -2.07 -1.07 -20.11
CA ILE A 10 -2.09 -1.70 -18.79
C ILE A 10 -0.67 -1.82 -18.22
N PHE A 11 0.32 -2.18 -19.05
CA PHE A 11 1.71 -2.27 -18.62
C PHE A 11 2.26 -0.91 -18.18
N CYS A 12 2.05 0.15 -18.97
CA CYS A 12 2.50 1.49 -18.60
C CYS A 12 1.82 2.00 -17.32
N ALA A 13 0.50 1.80 -17.19
CA ALA A 13 -0.24 2.18 -16.00
C ALA A 13 0.22 1.39 -14.76
N GLY A 14 0.45 0.09 -14.91
CA GLY A 14 0.96 -0.78 -13.86
C GLY A 14 2.36 -0.40 -13.38
N LEU A 15 3.27 -0.07 -14.31
CA LEU A 15 4.61 0.43 -13.98
C LEU A 15 4.55 1.77 -13.25
N ALA A 16 3.73 2.71 -13.74
CA ALA A 16 3.55 3.99 -13.08
C ALA A 16 3.01 3.82 -11.66
N LEU A 17 2.02 2.93 -11.46
CA LEU A 17 1.45 2.64 -10.15
C LEU A 17 2.50 1.99 -9.22
N ALA A 18 3.26 1.01 -9.70
CA ALA A 18 4.32 0.37 -8.92
C ALA A 18 5.38 1.40 -8.48
N LEU A 19 5.77 2.31 -9.37
CA LEU A 19 6.71 3.39 -9.06
C LEU A 19 6.16 4.33 -7.98
N VAL A 20 4.90 4.75 -8.11
CA VAL A 20 4.24 5.63 -7.12
C VAL A 20 4.17 4.95 -5.75
N LEU A 21 3.75 3.69 -5.69
CA LEU A 21 3.72 2.92 -4.44
C LEU A 21 5.11 2.80 -3.82
N TYR A 22 6.14 2.57 -4.64
CA TYR A 22 7.51 2.51 -4.15
C TYR A 22 8.00 3.87 -3.62
N LEU A 23 7.68 4.97 -4.28
CA LEU A 23 7.98 6.32 -3.80
C LEU A 23 7.25 6.64 -2.49
N CYS A 24 5.99 6.22 -2.33
CA CYS A 24 5.26 6.35 -1.07
C CYS A 24 5.94 5.55 0.06
N HIS A 25 6.38 4.32 -0.22
CA HIS A 25 7.14 3.52 0.74
C HIS A 25 8.45 4.23 1.16
N LEU A 26 9.22 4.74 0.20
CA LEU A 26 10.44 5.50 0.48
C LEU A 26 10.16 6.77 1.27
N TYR A 27 9.06 7.46 1.00
CA TYR A 27 8.67 8.65 1.73
C TYR A 27 8.32 8.35 3.19
N GLY A 28 7.61 7.25 3.47
CA GLY A 28 7.39 6.76 4.82
C GLY A 28 8.70 6.49 5.56
N ASN A 29 9.61 5.73 4.94
CA ASN A 29 10.93 5.44 5.51
C ASN A 29 11.76 6.71 5.75
N TYR A 30 11.64 7.70 4.86
CA TYR A 30 12.30 8.99 5.02
C TYR A 30 11.79 9.72 6.26
N ILE A 31 10.47 9.75 6.48
CA ILE A 31 9.88 10.35 7.69
C ILE A 31 10.41 9.64 8.94
N GLU A 32 10.37 8.31 8.97
CA GLU A 32 10.82 7.52 10.13
C GLU A 32 12.31 7.75 10.48
N LYS A 33 13.15 8.00 9.47
CA LYS A 33 14.59 8.26 9.67
C LYS A 33 14.92 9.70 10.04
N THR A 34 14.08 10.66 9.66
CA THR A 34 14.40 12.09 9.79
C THR A 34 13.62 12.80 10.88
N GLN A 35 12.50 12.24 11.32
CA GLN A 35 11.64 12.80 12.34
C GLN A 35 11.73 11.96 13.61
N GLU A 36 11.65 12.63 14.76
CA GLU A 36 11.43 11.93 16.02
C GLU A 36 9.99 11.42 16.10
N PRO A 37 9.75 10.26 16.74
CA PRO A 37 8.41 9.80 17.03
C PRO A 37 7.62 10.85 17.81
N ILE A 38 6.33 10.99 17.52
CA ILE A 38 5.49 11.90 18.27
C ILE A 38 5.21 11.34 19.66
N THR A 39 5.24 12.22 20.66
CA THR A 39 5.01 11.87 22.07
C THR A 39 3.74 12.53 22.62
N GLU A 40 3.35 13.68 22.07
CA GLU A 40 2.19 14.48 22.51
C GLU A 40 0.89 14.04 21.83
N TYR A 41 0.45 12.81 22.10
CA TYR A 41 -0.83 12.29 21.62
C TYR A 41 -1.67 11.71 22.76
N ILE A 42 -2.98 11.69 22.56
CA ILE A 42 -3.92 11.06 23.50
C ILE A 42 -4.43 9.77 22.88
N TYR A 43 -4.20 8.66 23.57
CA TYR A 43 -4.79 7.39 23.21
C TYR A 43 -6.24 7.30 23.70
N ASN A 44 -7.20 7.19 22.78
CA ASN A 44 -8.63 7.16 23.09
C ASN A 44 -9.21 5.74 23.18
N GLY A 45 -8.38 4.71 23.00
CA GLY A 45 -8.82 3.31 22.98
C GLY A 45 -8.70 2.64 21.61
N PHE A 46 -9.34 1.48 21.49
CA PHE A 46 -9.28 0.65 20.29
C PHE A 46 -10.64 0.03 19.98
N GLU A 47 -10.86 -0.28 18.70
CA GLU A 47 -11.98 -1.06 18.21
C GLU A 47 -11.42 -2.36 17.63
N GLU A 48 -11.84 -3.50 18.16
CA GLU A 48 -11.45 -4.79 17.61
C GLU A 48 -12.24 -5.08 16.34
N LYS A 49 -11.59 -5.75 15.40
CA LYS A 49 -12.23 -6.27 14.22
C LYS A 49 -13.39 -7.19 14.62
N SER A 50 -14.53 -7.00 13.97
CA SER A 50 -15.69 -7.89 14.16
C SER A 50 -15.49 -9.25 13.47
N ASN A 51 -14.61 -9.33 12.47
CA ASN A 51 -14.31 -10.56 11.74
C ASN A 51 -12.90 -10.51 11.13
N TYR A 52 -12.47 -11.62 10.53
CA TYR A 52 -11.12 -11.73 9.95
C TYR A 52 -10.88 -10.82 8.73
N LYS A 53 -11.93 -10.30 8.08
CA LYS A 53 -11.83 -9.42 6.92
C LYS A 53 -11.70 -7.94 7.30
N SER A 54 -12.03 -7.57 8.54
CA SER A 54 -11.87 -6.22 9.06
C SER A 54 -10.53 -6.05 9.78
N SER A 55 -10.03 -4.82 9.79
CA SER A 55 -8.85 -4.41 10.56
C SER A 55 -9.25 -4.02 11.97
N ASN A 56 -8.35 -4.18 12.93
CA ASN A 56 -8.48 -3.49 14.20
C ASN A 56 -8.24 -1.99 13.99
N THR A 57 -8.81 -1.14 14.83
CA THR A 57 -8.63 0.31 14.77
C THR A 57 -8.10 0.82 16.10
N ILE A 58 -7.07 1.66 16.05
CA ILE A 58 -6.56 2.40 17.21
C ILE A 58 -7.01 3.86 17.06
N LEU A 59 -7.59 4.42 18.11
CA LEU A 59 -8.08 5.80 18.13
C LEU A 59 -7.06 6.70 18.83
N ILE A 60 -6.49 7.66 18.10
CA ILE A 60 -5.47 8.57 18.64
C ILE A 60 -5.89 10.01 18.34
N THR A 61 -5.89 10.88 19.36
CA THR A 61 -6.02 12.33 19.16
C THR A 61 -4.63 12.96 19.10
N TYR A 62 -4.38 13.71 18.04
CA TYR A 62 -3.15 14.48 17.84
C TYR A 62 -3.50 15.83 17.22
N LYS A 63 -2.90 16.93 17.72
CA LYS A 63 -3.20 18.31 17.26
C LYS A 63 -4.71 18.63 17.19
N SER A 64 -5.44 18.26 18.24
CA SER A 64 -6.90 18.47 18.34
C SER A 64 -7.75 17.75 17.28
N LYS A 65 -7.17 16.79 16.56
CA LYS A 65 -7.87 15.95 15.58
C LYS A 65 -7.77 14.48 15.97
N GLN A 66 -8.87 13.74 15.80
CA GLN A 66 -8.89 12.30 16.03
C GLN A 66 -8.52 11.55 14.73
N TYR A 67 -7.58 10.62 14.84
CA TYR A 67 -7.11 9.72 13.79
C TYR A 67 -7.51 8.30 14.11
N ARG A 68 -7.87 7.55 13.07
CA ARG A 68 -8.16 6.11 13.10
C ARG A 68 -7.04 5.37 12.41
N LEU A 69 -6.26 4.62 13.17
CA LEU A 69 -5.16 3.83 12.61
C LEU A 69 -5.60 2.39 12.46
N HIS A 70 -5.67 1.93 11.21
CA HIS A 70 -5.98 0.55 10.89
C HIS A 70 -4.76 -0.32 11.13
N THR A 71 -4.94 -1.41 11.88
CA THR A 71 -3.82 -2.28 12.24
C THR A 71 -4.22 -3.76 12.34
N GLY A 72 -3.21 -4.61 12.32
CA GLY A 72 -3.35 -6.05 12.49
C GLY A 72 -3.35 -6.47 13.96
N ASP A 73 -3.65 -7.74 14.21
CA ASP A 73 -3.71 -8.30 15.57
C ASP A 73 -2.38 -8.16 16.32
N ARG A 74 -1.25 -8.24 15.59
CA ARG A 74 0.08 -8.11 16.17
C ARG A 74 0.29 -6.79 16.90
N ILE A 75 -0.08 -5.68 16.27
CA ILE A 75 0.09 -4.33 16.83
C ILE A 75 -0.96 -4.08 17.92
N LEU A 76 -2.20 -4.52 17.70
CA LEU A 76 -3.24 -4.43 18.73
C LEU A 76 -2.81 -5.15 20.01
N ASN A 77 -2.25 -6.37 19.90
CA ASN A 77 -1.79 -7.14 21.05
C ASN A 77 -0.61 -6.48 21.76
N LYS A 78 0.33 -5.86 21.01
CA LYS A 78 1.41 -5.05 21.60
C LYS A 78 0.84 -3.90 22.44
N ILE A 79 -0.09 -3.12 21.89
CA ILE A 79 -0.74 -2.00 22.58
C ILE A 79 -1.50 -2.50 23.83
N LYS A 80 -2.25 -3.60 23.73
CA LYS A 80 -2.92 -4.23 24.88
C LYS A 80 -1.95 -4.68 25.97
N SER A 81 -0.74 -5.11 25.59
CA SER A 81 0.31 -5.50 26.53
C SER A 81 1.11 -4.32 27.12
N GLY A 82 0.78 -3.08 26.72
CA GLY A 82 1.47 -1.87 27.17
C GLY A 82 2.70 -1.48 26.33
N ASP A 83 3.05 -2.28 25.32
CA ASP A 83 4.10 -1.95 24.34
C ASP A 83 3.49 -1.11 23.20
N PHE A 84 3.61 0.21 23.28
CA PHE A 84 3.08 1.11 22.27
C PHE A 84 4.13 1.37 21.17
N PRO A 85 3.86 1.01 19.89
CA PRO A 85 4.82 1.26 18.82
C PRO A 85 5.03 2.77 18.60
N LYS A 86 6.21 3.14 18.11
CA LYS A 86 6.49 4.53 17.75
C LYS A 86 5.48 5.03 16.72
N LEU A 87 5.06 6.28 16.91
CA LEU A 87 4.05 6.91 16.07
C LEU A 87 4.69 8.07 15.31
N TYR A 88 4.36 8.18 14.04
CA TYR A 88 4.88 9.21 13.14
C TYR A 88 3.74 9.96 12.47
N TYR A 89 3.98 11.25 12.20
CA TYR A 89 3.00 12.12 11.56
C TYR A 89 3.58 12.77 10.32
N SER A 90 2.91 12.59 9.18
CA SER A 90 3.22 13.29 7.94
C SER A 90 2.38 14.54 7.80
N SER A 91 2.98 15.71 7.99
CA SER A 91 2.30 17.00 7.83
C SER A 91 1.82 17.26 6.39
N LYS A 92 2.54 16.72 5.39
CA LYS A 92 2.17 16.90 3.97
C LYS A 92 0.90 16.16 3.58
N THR A 93 0.71 14.95 4.12
CA THR A 93 -0.44 14.09 3.76
C THR A 93 -1.49 14.04 4.87
N ASP A 94 -1.29 14.80 5.95
CA ASP A 94 -2.10 14.76 7.17
C ASP A 94 -2.39 13.33 7.65
N TYR A 95 -1.32 12.52 7.74
CA TYR A 95 -1.42 11.09 7.97
C TYR A 95 -0.61 10.66 9.20
N LEU A 96 -1.24 9.86 10.05
CA LEU A 96 -0.67 9.32 11.29
C LEU A 96 -0.52 7.81 11.17
N PHE A 97 0.66 7.29 11.48
CA PHE A 97 1.00 5.89 11.24
C PHE A 97 2.00 5.36 12.27
N PHE A 98 2.02 4.04 12.45
CA PHE A 98 3.03 3.36 13.28
C PHE A 98 4.33 3.15 12.48
N GLU A 99 5.44 2.98 13.18
CA GLU A 99 6.72 2.57 12.59
C GLU A 99 6.55 1.37 11.64
N GLY A 100 6.96 1.54 10.39
CA GLY A 100 6.87 0.53 9.33
C GLY A 100 5.50 0.42 8.63
N ASP A 101 4.48 1.15 9.08
CA ASP A 101 3.09 1.01 8.58
C ASP A 101 2.68 2.09 7.55
N TYR A 102 3.56 3.04 7.17
CA TYR A 102 3.19 4.11 6.21
C TYR A 102 2.67 3.55 4.87
N LEU A 103 3.46 2.68 4.25
CA LEU A 103 3.06 1.88 3.09
C LEU A 103 3.99 0.67 2.96
N PRO A 104 3.48 -0.56 3.13
CA PRO A 104 4.29 -1.76 2.96
C PRO A 104 4.86 -1.88 1.55
N VAL A 105 6.16 -2.17 1.44
CA VAL A 105 6.85 -2.39 0.14
C VAL A 105 6.20 -3.51 -0.69
N GLY A 106 5.53 -4.45 -0.01
CA GLY A 106 4.82 -5.56 -0.63
C GLY A 106 3.76 -5.13 -1.65
N TYR A 107 3.11 -3.97 -1.46
CA TYR A 107 2.17 -3.44 -2.45
C TYR A 107 2.86 -3.11 -3.77
N ALA A 108 3.99 -2.39 -3.71
CA ALA A 108 4.78 -2.05 -4.88
C ALA A 108 5.30 -3.32 -5.60
N GLN A 109 5.80 -4.30 -4.83
CA GLN A 109 6.29 -5.57 -5.36
C GLN A 109 5.18 -6.38 -6.04
N ALA A 110 4.02 -6.50 -5.40
CA ALA A 110 2.87 -7.21 -5.96
C ALA A 110 2.35 -6.54 -7.24
N THR A 111 2.24 -5.21 -7.24
CA THR A 111 1.84 -4.46 -8.45
C THR A 111 2.85 -4.66 -9.58
N LEU A 112 4.16 -4.64 -9.29
CA LEU A 112 5.20 -4.88 -10.29
C LEU A 112 5.14 -6.30 -10.86
N LEU A 113 5.02 -7.32 -10.01
CA LEU A 113 4.87 -8.72 -10.44
C LEU A 113 3.62 -8.90 -11.31
N PHE A 114 2.48 -8.38 -10.87
CA PHE A 114 1.23 -8.44 -11.62
C PHE A 114 1.37 -7.78 -12.99
N THR A 115 2.01 -6.62 -13.05
CA THR A 115 2.27 -5.86 -14.28
C THR A 115 3.11 -6.67 -15.28
N ILE A 116 4.17 -7.32 -14.81
CA ILE A 116 5.04 -8.16 -15.65
C ILE A 116 4.30 -9.39 -16.17
N ILE A 117 3.63 -10.13 -15.27
CA ILE A 117 2.92 -11.37 -15.61
C ILE A 117 1.81 -11.08 -16.63
N LEU A 118 1.00 -10.06 -16.37
CA LEU A 118 -0.11 -9.70 -17.25
C LEU A 118 0.38 -9.25 -18.63
N SER A 119 1.50 -8.52 -18.68
CA SER A 119 2.14 -8.11 -19.94
C SER A 119 2.70 -9.30 -20.73
N ALA A 120 3.31 -10.28 -20.05
CA ALA A 120 3.79 -11.51 -20.68
C ALA A 120 2.63 -12.31 -21.28
N ILE A 121 1.54 -12.49 -20.54
CA ILE A 121 0.32 -13.16 -21.03
C ILE A 121 -0.24 -12.42 -22.24
N GLY A 122 -0.33 -11.09 -22.17
CA GLY A 122 -0.81 -10.27 -23.27
C GLY A 122 0.01 -10.41 -24.55
N THR A 123 1.32 -10.52 -24.40
CA THR A 123 2.24 -10.76 -25.52
C THR A 123 2.02 -12.12 -26.17
N LEU A 124 1.79 -13.16 -25.36
CA LEU A 124 1.46 -14.51 -25.87
C LEU A 124 0.12 -14.55 -26.62
N ILE A 125 -0.90 -13.87 -26.09
CA ILE A 125 -2.21 -13.76 -26.75
C ILE A 125 -2.09 -13.04 -28.08
N TRP A 126 -1.42 -11.88 -28.11
CA TRP A 126 -1.21 -11.13 -29.34
C TRP A 126 -0.46 -11.93 -30.39
N ARG A 127 0.56 -12.71 -29.99
CA ARG A 127 1.29 -13.57 -30.93
C ARG A 127 0.41 -14.65 -31.54
N LYS A 128 -0.47 -15.27 -30.75
CA LYS A 128 -1.45 -16.25 -31.26
C LYS A 128 -2.46 -15.64 -32.22
N GLU A 129 -2.97 -14.44 -31.93
CA GLU A 129 -3.86 -13.74 -32.86
C GLU A 129 -3.14 -13.45 -34.19
N LEU A 130 -1.90 -12.97 -34.14
CA LEU A 130 -1.10 -12.73 -35.34
C LEU A 130 -0.87 -13.99 -36.17
N ASP A 131 -0.53 -15.12 -35.52
CA ASP A 131 -0.33 -16.41 -36.21
C ASP A 131 -1.63 -16.93 -36.85
N ASN A 132 -2.78 -16.72 -36.19
CA ASN A 132 -4.08 -17.09 -36.76
C ASN A 132 -4.44 -16.22 -37.97
N ASP A 133 -4.27 -14.90 -37.86
CA ASP A 133 -4.53 -13.97 -38.96
C ASP A 133 -3.72 -14.34 -40.21
N ILE A 134 -2.43 -14.72 -40.04
CA ILE A 134 -1.56 -15.18 -41.13
C ILE A 134 -2.05 -16.50 -41.74
N ARG A 135 -2.53 -17.45 -40.93
CA ARG A 135 -3.00 -18.76 -41.42
C ARG A 135 -4.32 -18.71 -42.18
N THR A 136 -5.15 -17.71 -41.91
CA THR A 136 -6.48 -17.54 -42.55
C THR A 136 -6.46 -16.67 -43.80
N MET A 137 -5.28 -16.15 -44.17
CA MET A 137 -5.04 -15.33 -45.36
C MET A 137 -4.53 -16.20 -46.50
#